data_AF-A0A0S8L1P9-F1
#
_entry.id   AF-A0A0S8L1P9-F1
#
_cell.length_a   1.000
_cell.length_b   1.000
_cell.length_c   1.000
_cell.angle_alpha   90.00
_cell.angle_beta   90.00
_cell.angle_gamma   90.00
#
_symmetry.space_group_name_H-M   'P 1'
#
loop_
_entity.id
_entity.type
_entity.pdbx_description
1 polymer ?
#
loop_
_entity_poly.entity_id
_entity_poly.type
_entity_poly.pdbx_seq_one_letter_code
_entity_poly.pdbx_strand_id
1 'polypeptide(L)'
;MPTARDYNNVVEKIWEENSTREQRLNVHPNLAMNYVRAFYKQVMGRKFPYKLRIGSGNRRTWRDSKGFTVNPEQGWHDINHDMSHFLERMITGKAHSDSHLRLERDGAALICRRFLRDEPYEPPKAKVRDLVAERAARIETRIKKWETKQKRATTALKKLYKQRRYYEQKLTDRAS
;
A
#
# COMPACT_ATOMS: atom_id res chain seq x y z
N MET A 1 -20.35 28.76 -15.26
CA MET A 1 -19.90 27.68 -14.35
C MET A 1 -20.50 26.40 -14.90
N PRO A 2 -19.70 25.38 -15.25
CA PRO A 2 -20.23 24.06 -15.58
C PRO A 2 -21.12 23.57 -14.43
N THR A 3 -22.32 23.13 -14.75
CA THR A 3 -23.27 22.61 -13.76
C THR A 3 -23.00 21.14 -13.48
N ALA A 4 -23.50 20.59 -12.37
CA ALA A 4 -23.49 19.15 -12.11
C ALA A 4 -24.14 18.33 -13.25
N ARG A 5 -25.04 18.96 -14.03
CA ARG A 5 -25.66 18.37 -15.23
C ARG A 5 -24.65 18.23 -16.37
N ASP A 6 -23.72 19.16 -16.52
CA ASP A 6 -22.67 19.10 -17.55
C ASP A 6 -21.64 18.00 -17.24
N TYR A 7 -21.42 17.71 -15.96
CA TYR A 7 -20.58 16.59 -15.52
C TYR A 7 -21.19 15.24 -15.90
N ASN A 8 -22.45 15.02 -15.53
CA ASN A 8 -23.17 13.80 -15.90
C ASN A 8 -23.17 13.61 -17.42
N ASN A 9 -23.41 14.67 -18.20
CA ASN A 9 -23.49 14.55 -19.65
C ASN A 9 -22.17 14.18 -20.36
N VAL A 10 -21.00 14.43 -19.75
CA VAL A 10 -19.70 14.20 -20.40
C VAL A 10 -19.00 12.97 -19.83
N VAL A 11 -19.01 12.78 -18.51
CA VAL A 11 -18.34 11.63 -17.89
C VAL A 11 -19.17 10.36 -18.00
N GLU A 12 -20.49 10.40 -17.69
CA GLU A 12 -21.34 9.22 -17.86
C GLU A 12 -21.42 8.81 -19.33
N LYS A 13 -21.48 9.78 -20.24
CA LYS A 13 -21.48 9.47 -21.68
C LYS A 13 -20.24 8.66 -22.10
N ILE A 14 -19.05 8.98 -21.60
CA ILE A 14 -17.84 8.18 -21.86
C ILE A 14 -18.01 6.76 -21.33
N TRP A 15 -18.53 6.62 -20.11
CA TRP A 15 -18.76 5.31 -19.51
C TRP A 15 -19.80 4.49 -20.28
N GLU A 16 -20.94 5.08 -20.61
CA GLU A 16 -22.04 4.41 -21.32
C GLU A 16 -21.64 4.01 -22.75
N GLU A 17 -20.89 4.86 -23.46
CA GLU A 17 -20.46 4.59 -24.84
C GLU A 17 -19.32 3.56 -24.93
N ASN A 18 -18.47 3.46 -23.90
CA ASN A 18 -17.22 2.69 -23.98
C ASN A 18 -17.14 1.53 -22.99
N SER A 19 -18.15 1.32 -22.15
CA SER A 19 -18.11 0.26 -21.13
C SER A 19 -19.49 -0.25 -20.71
N THR A 20 -19.54 -1.52 -20.32
CA THR A 20 -20.72 -2.09 -19.65
C THR A 20 -20.67 -1.82 -18.16
N ARG A 21 -21.81 -1.99 -17.47
CA ARG A 21 -21.86 -1.87 -16.01
C ARG A 21 -20.99 -2.95 -15.34
N GLU A 22 -20.98 -4.15 -15.90
CA GLU A 22 -20.18 -5.28 -15.41
C GLU A 22 -18.70 -4.97 -15.50
N GLN A 23 -18.22 -4.46 -16.64
CA GLN A 23 -16.82 -4.04 -16.81
C GLN A 23 -16.43 -2.94 -15.81
N ARG A 24 -17.34 -1.99 -15.51
CA ARG A 24 -17.11 -0.91 -14.55
C ARG A 24 -16.98 -1.42 -13.10
N LEU A 25 -17.69 -2.48 -12.75
CA LEU A 25 -17.61 -3.13 -11.43
C LEU A 25 -16.46 -4.16 -11.37
N ASN A 26 -16.02 -4.67 -12.51
CA ASN A 26 -14.99 -5.68 -12.63
C ASN A 26 -13.57 -5.08 -12.56
N VAL A 27 -13.17 -4.67 -11.36
CA VAL A 27 -11.88 -4.03 -11.13
C VAL A 27 -10.83 -5.03 -10.64
N HIS A 28 -9.88 -5.36 -11.51
CA HIS A 28 -8.71 -6.13 -11.13
C HIS A 28 -7.77 -5.27 -10.26
N PRO A 29 -7.36 -5.69 -9.04
CA PRO A 29 -6.58 -4.86 -8.12
C PRO A 29 -5.26 -4.33 -8.71
N ASN A 30 -4.57 -5.16 -9.50
CA ASN A 30 -3.32 -4.77 -10.17
C ASN A 30 -3.56 -3.70 -11.24
N LEU A 31 -4.68 -3.79 -11.98
CA LEU A 31 -5.05 -2.80 -12.97
C LEU A 31 -5.42 -1.47 -12.30
N ALA A 32 -6.14 -1.50 -11.19
CA ALA A 32 -6.48 -0.30 -10.43
C ALA A 32 -5.22 0.46 -9.95
N MET A 33 -4.22 -0.26 -9.42
CA MET A 33 -2.93 0.35 -9.06
C MET A 33 -2.19 0.92 -10.27
N ASN A 34 -2.23 0.22 -11.41
CA ASN A 34 -1.57 0.68 -12.63
C ASN A 34 -2.27 1.90 -13.23
N TYR A 35 -3.59 1.97 -13.15
CA TYR A 35 -4.38 3.15 -13.48
C TYR A 35 -3.93 4.35 -12.66
N VAL A 36 -3.90 4.24 -11.32
CA VAL A 36 -3.47 5.34 -10.44
C VAL A 36 -2.08 5.86 -10.81
N ARG A 37 -1.12 4.96 -11.09
CA ARG A 37 0.23 5.34 -11.53
C ARG A 37 0.22 6.03 -12.90
N ALA A 38 -0.50 5.47 -13.87
CA ALA A 38 -0.54 5.98 -15.23
C ALA A 38 -1.22 7.35 -15.28
N PHE A 39 -2.36 7.49 -14.60
CA PHE A 39 -3.13 8.72 -14.57
C PHE A 39 -2.38 9.83 -13.85
N TYR A 40 -1.77 9.54 -12.69
CA TYR A 40 -0.89 10.50 -12.03
C TYR A 40 0.27 10.94 -12.90
N LYS A 41 0.94 10.00 -13.60
CA LYS A 41 2.05 10.35 -14.50
C LYS A 41 1.58 11.22 -15.66
N GLN A 42 0.40 10.94 -16.22
CA GLN A 42 -0.19 11.72 -17.31
C GLN A 42 -0.49 13.16 -16.86
N VAL A 43 -1.05 13.34 -15.66
CA VAL A 43 -1.44 14.66 -15.16
C VAL A 43 -0.27 15.45 -14.58
N MET A 44 0.60 14.80 -13.79
CA MET A 44 1.67 15.46 -13.04
C MET A 44 3.04 15.42 -13.75
N GLY A 45 3.16 14.71 -14.88
CA GLY A 45 4.41 14.54 -15.63
C GLY A 45 5.49 13.72 -14.91
N ARG A 46 5.20 13.13 -13.75
CA ARG A 46 6.18 12.43 -12.89
C ARG A 46 5.64 11.14 -12.30
N LYS A 47 6.54 10.27 -11.83
CA LYS A 47 6.15 8.98 -11.21
C LYS A 47 5.35 9.21 -9.94
N PHE A 48 4.35 8.36 -9.71
CA PHE A 48 3.56 8.35 -8.47
C PHE A 48 4.46 8.10 -7.25
N PRO A 49 4.53 9.04 -6.28
CA PRO A 49 5.54 8.98 -5.21
C PRO A 49 5.11 8.15 -3.99
N TYR A 50 3.84 7.76 -3.88
CA TYR A 50 3.32 7.07 -2.70
C TYR A 50 3.31 5.54 -2.86
N LYS A 51 3.44 4.82 -1.74
CA LYS A 51 3.24 3.36 -1.70
C LYS A 51 1.77 3.04 -1.87
N LEU A 52 1.45 2.24 -2.89
CA LEU A 52 0.08 1.77 -3.14
C LEU A 52 -0.28 0.55 -2.29
N ARG A 53 -1.55 0.48 -1.88
CA ARG A 53 -2.15 -0.61 -1.12
C ARG A 53 -3.54 -0.90 -1.66
N ILE A 54 -3.98 -2.15 -1.57
CA ILE A 54 -5.37 -2.52 -1.85
C ILE A 54 -6.18 -2.38 -0.56
N GLY A 55 -7.26 -1.62 -0.65
CA GLY A 55 -8.33 -1.56 0.34
C GLY A 55 -9.45 -2.54 -0.01
N SER A 56 -10.37 -2.72 0.93
CA SER A 56 -11.58 -3.54 0.79
C SER A 56 -12.67 -3.03 1.72
N GLY A 57 -13.89 -3.50 1.48
CA GLY A 57 -15.12 -3.15 2.18
C GLY A 57 -15.59 -1.72 1.85
N ASN A 58 -16.23 -1.08 2.82
CA ASN A 58 -16.77 0.29 2.69
C ASN A 58 -15.70 1.41 2.79
N ARG A 59 -14.48 1.16 2.29
CA ARG A 59 -13.40 2.16 2.31
C ARG A 59 -13.29 2.82 0.95
N ARG A 60 -13.09 4.13 0.91
CA ARG A 60 -12.84 4.85 -0.36
C ARG A 60 -11.43 4.62 -0.88
N THR A 61 -11.15 5.09 -2.09
CA THR A 61 -9.79 5.26 -2.58
C THR A 61 -9.25 6.58 -2.02
N TRP A 62 -8.16 6.54 -1.24
CA TRP A 62 -7.69 7.75 -0.56
C TRP A 62 -6.22 7.68 -0.15
N ARG A 63 -5.66 8.87 0.08
CA ARG A 63 -4.30 9.05 0.61
C ARG A 63 -4.33 9.14 2.14
N ASP A 64 -3.55 8.28 2.80
CA ASP A 64 -3.29 8.35 4.24
C ASP A 64 -1.83 8.76 4.53
N SER A 65 -1.46 8.84 5.81
CA SER A 65 -0.07 9.15 6.21
C SER A 65 0.94 8.06 5.83
N LYS A 66 0.47 6.85 5.50
CA LYS A 66 1.28 5.66 5.25
C LYS A 66 1.35 5.28 3.76
N GLY A 67 0.61 5.95 2.88
CA GLY A 67 0.56 5.68 1.46
C GLY A 67 -0.76 6.09 0.79
N PHE A 68 -1.09 5.40 -0.31
CA PHE A 68 -2.32 5.60 -1.06
C PHE A 68 -3.05 4.26 -1.19
N THR A 69 -4.28 4.22 -0.69
CA THR A 69 -5.12 3.02 -0.70
C THR A 69 -6.07 3.10 -1.88
N VAL A 70 -6.10 2.06 -2.71
CA VAL A 70 -7.02 1.90 -3.84
C VAL A 70 -8.01 0.82 -3.48
N ASN A 71 -9.31 1.08 -3.60
CA ASN A 71 -10.34 0.06 -3.34
C ASN A 71 -11.00 -0.39 -4.66
N PRO A 72 -10.63 -1.57 -5.19
CA PRO A 72 -11.26 -2.16 -6.37
C PRO A 72 -12.75 -2.48 -6.20
N GLU A 73 -13.21 -2.76 -4.98
CA GLU A 73 -14.61 -3.18 -4.73
C GLU A 73 -15.63 -2.06 -4.92
N GLN A 74 -15.18 -0.79 -4.99
CA GLN A 74 -16.05 0.36 -5.27
C GLN A 74 -16.28 0.57 -6.78
N GLY A 75 -15.56 -0.16 -7.64
CA GLY A 75 -15.68 0.01 -9.09
C GLY A 75 -14.78 1.12 -9.66
N TRP A 76 -14.64 1.13 -10.98
CA TRP A 76 -13.80 2.08 -11.70
C TRP A 76 -14.25 3.52 -11.56
N HIS A 77 -15.56 3.74 -11.46
CA HIS A 77 -16.16 5.07 -11.30
C HIS A 77 -15.65 5.75 -10.02
N ASP A 78 -15.79 5.10 -8.87
CA ASP A 78 -15.39 5.67 -7.58
C ASP A 78 -13.88 5.83 -7.46
N ILE A 79 -13.10 4.90 -8.01
CA ILE A 79 -11.63 5.03 -8.08
C ILE A 79 -11.23 6.25 -8.92
N ASN A 80 -11.91 6.49 -10.04
CA ASN A 80 -11.65 7.63 -10.90
C ASN A 80 -12.01 8.95 -10.20
N HIS A 81 -13.20 9.00 -9.58
CA HIS A 81 -13.70 10.14 -8.83
C HIS A 81 -12.80 10.52 -7.65
N ASP A 82 -12.41 9.55 -6.83
CA ASP A 82 -11.51 9.81 -5.70
C ASP A 82 -10.11 10.26 -6.18
N MET A 83 -9.63 9.70 -7.29
CA MET A 83 -8.32 10.05 -7.86
C MET A 83 -8.32 11.44 -8.49
N SER A 84 -9.40 11.83 -9.17
CA SER A 84 -9.55 13.18 -9.72
C SER A 84 -9.56 14.23 -8.61
N HIS A 85 -10.28 13.98 -7.50
CA HIS A 85 -10.24 14.83 -6.31
C HIS A 85 -8.85 14.92 -5.69
N PHE A 86 -8.13 13.80 -5.62
CA PHE A 86 -6.77 13.78 -5.10
C PHE A 86 -5.82 14.63 -5.95
N LEU A 87 -5.87 14.47 -7.28
CA LEU A 87 -5.02 15.23 -8.21
C LEU A 87 -5.37 16.71 -8.20
N GLU A 88 -6.65 17.05 -8.21
CA GLU A 88 -7.12 18.42 -8.11
C GLU A 88 -6.57 19.11 -6.86
N ARG A 89 -6.69 18.45 -5.70
CA ARG A 89 -6.11 18.97 -4.44
C ARG A 89 -4.60 19.18 -4.53
N MET A 90 -3.87 18.33 -5.26
CA MET A 90 -2.43 18.49 -5.43
C MET A 90 -2.06 19.65 -6.36
N ILE A 91 -2.93 20.02 -7.30
CA ILE A 91 -2.70 21.09 -8.28
C ILE A 91 -3.14 22.44 -7.69
N THR A 92 -4.34 22.52 -7.11
CA THR A 92 -4.97 23.78 -6.73
C THR A 92 -5.05 24.00 -5.21
N GLY A 93 -4.74 22.97 -4.42
CA GLY A 93 -4.94 22.98 -2.96
C GLY A 93 -6.40 22.78 -2.53
N LYS A 94 -7.36 22.74 -3.46
CA LYS A 94 -8.80 22.56 -3.19
C LYS A 94 -9.26 21.20 -3.66
N ALA A 95 -10.18 20.56 -2.93
CA ALA A 95 -10.68 19.24 -3.29
C ALA A 95 -11.84 19.29 -4.29
N HIS A 96 -12.71 20.29 -4.20
CA HIS A 96 -13.93 20.40 -4.99
C HIS A 96 -13.92 21.70 -5.80
N SER A 97 -13.28 21.65 -6.97
CA SER A 97 -13.38 22.68 -8.00
C SER A 97 -13.96 22.08 -9.28
N ASP A 98 -14.49 22.92 -10.16
CA ASP A 98 -15.02 22.50 -11.45
C ASP A 98 -13.92 21.91 -12.37
N SER A 99 -12.64 22.19 -12.11
CA SER A 99 -11.55 21.60 -12.89
C SER A 99 -11.36 20.11 -12.62
N HIS A 100 -11.81 19.58 -11.48
CA HIS A 100 -11.74 18.14 -11.22
C HIS A 100 -12.58 17.33 -12.22
N LEU A 101 -13.64 17.91 -12.80
CA LEU A 101 -14.48 17.26 -13.81
C LEU A 101 -13.68 16.94 -15.07
N ARG A 102 -12.72 17.79 -15.44
CA ARG A 102 -11.83 17.55 -16.59
C ARG A 102 -10.89 16.38 -16.31
N LEU A 103 -10.32 16.35 -15.10
CA LEU A 103 -9.49 15.23 -14.66
C LEU A 103 -10.30 13.94 -14.66
N GLU A 104 -11.51 13.97 -14.12
CA GLU A 104 -12.36 12.78 -14.06
C GLU A 104 -12.75 12.25 -15.44
N ARG A 105 -13.11 13.14 -16.38
CA ARG A 105 -13.31 12.80 -17.79
C ARG A 105 -12.09 12.12 -18.40
N ASP A 106 -10.92 12.71 -18.23
CA ASP A 106 -9.67 12.21 -18.81
C ASP A 106 -9.26 10.86 -18.18
N GLY A 107 -9.54 10.68 -16.89
CA GLY A 107 -9.36 9.42 -16.18
C GLY A 107 -10.31 8.32 -16.66
N ALA A 108 -11.60 8.64 -16.85
CA ALA A 108 -12.59 7.72 -17.40
C ALA A 108 -12.19 7.24 -18.81
N ALA A 109 -11.79 8.17 -19.69
CA ALA A 109 -11.30 7.84 -21.02
C ALA A 109 -10.05 6.95 -20.97
N LEU A 110 -9.12 7.21 -20.04
CA LEU A 110 -7.94 6.38 -19.84
C LEU A 110 -8.29 4.97 -19.37
N ILE A 111 -9.26 4.82 -18.46
CA ILE A 111 -9.75 3.53 -17.98
C ILE A 111 -10.34 2.74 -19.15
N CYS A 112 -11.29 3.33 -19.87
CA CYS A 112 -11.96 2.70 -21.00
C CYS A 112 -10.97 2.21 -22.05
N ARG A 113 -9.96 3.02 -22.37
CA ARG A 113 -8.96 2.68 -23.39
C ARG A 113 -8.00 1.56 -22.99
N ARG A 114 -7.70 1.36 -21.71
CA ARG A 114 -6.54 0.54 -21.29
C ARG A 114 -6.80 -0.49 -20.20
N PHE A 115 -7.73 -0.22 -19.30
CA PHE A 115 -7.83 -0.93 -18.02
C PHE A 115 -9.09 -1.77 -17.86
N LEU A 116 -10.11 -1.58 -18.71
CA LEU A 116 -11.28 -2.45 -18.72
C LEU A 116 -10.92 -3.88 -19.14
N ARG A 117 -11.66 -4.83 -18.59
CA ARG A 117 -11.55 -6.26 -18.86
C ARG A 117 -12.93 -6.89 -18.88
N ASP A 118 -13.14 -7.79 -19.83
CA ASP A 118 -14.39 -8.56 -19.95
C ASP A 118 -14.42 -9.72 -18.94
N GLU A 119 -13.26 -10.31 -18.66
CA GLU A 119 -13.13 -11.46 -17.77
C GLU A 119 -13.33 -11.06 -16.30
N PRO A 120 -14.32 -11.65 -15.60
CA PRO A 120 -14.55 -11.39 -14.19
C PRO A 120 -13.30 -11.61 -13.35
N TYR A 121 -13.02 -10.68 -12.44
CA TYR A 121 -11.93 -10.83 -11.50
C TYR A 121 -12.27 -11.91 -10.47
N GLU A 122 -11.58 -13.03 -10.55
CA GLU A 122 -11.58 -14.03 -9.50
C GLU A 122 -10.47 -13.72 -8.49
N PRO A 123 -10.80 -13.37 -7.23
CA PRO A 123 -9.77 -13.18 -6.23
C PRO A 123 -9.01 -14.50 -6.04
N PRO A 124 -7.67 -14.46 -5.95
CA PRO A 124 -6.91 -15.67 -5.71
C PRO A 124 -7.41 -16.31 -4.42
N LYS A 125 -7.75 -17.61 -4.48
CA LYS A 125 -8.18 -18.37 -3.31
C LYS A 125 -7.17 -18.12 -2.19
N ALA A 126 -7.66 -17.59 -1.07
CA ALA A 126 -6.81 -17.32 0.08
C ALA A 126 -6.12 -18.63 0.46
N LYS A 127 -4.78 -18.66 0.40
CA LYS A 127 -4.03 -19.81 0.90
C LYS A 127 -4.38 -19.93 2.38
N VAL A 128 -4.94 -21.07 2.77
CA VAL A 128 -5.19 -21.39 4.18
C VAL A 128 -3.83 -21.37 4.87
N ARG A 129 -3.61 -20.35 5.70
CA ARG A 129 -2.36 -20.21 6.46
C ARG A 129 -2.49 -21.08 7.69
N ASP A 130 -1.54 -21.99 7.89
CA ASP A 130 -1.42 -22.69 9.16
C ASP A 130 -0.81 -21.73 10.19
N LEU A 131 -1.71 -21.06 10.93
CA LEU A 131 -1.34 -20.11 11.97
C LEU A 131 -0.54 -20.77 13.10
N VAL A 132 -0.73 -22.07 13.33
CA VAL A 132 -0.01 -22.82 14.36
C VAL A 132 1.44 -23.01 13.92
N ALA A 133 1.66 -23.46 12.69
CA ALA A 133 3.00 -23.59 12.12
C ALA A 133 3.75 -22.25 12.07
N GLU A 134 3.08 -21.15 11.65
CA GLU A 134 3.70 -19.83 11.64
C GLU A 134 4.10 -19.34 13.05
N ARG A 135 3.27 -19.62 14.07
CA ARG A 135 3.57 -19.27 15.46
C ARG A 135 4.71 -20.12 16.01
N ALA A 136 4.73 -21.42 15.72
CA ALA A 136 5.81 -22.32 16.11
C ALA A 136 7.16 -21.84 15.57
N ALA A 137 7.26 -21.52 14.27
CA ALA A 137 8.48 -21.01 13.64
C ALA A 137 8.97 -19.68 14.26
N ARG A 138 8.05 -18.80 14.67
CA ARG A 138 8.41 -17.55 15.38
C ARG A 138 8.98 -17.83 16.77
N ILE A 139 8.42 -18.79 17.50
CA ILE A 139 8.91 -19.19 18.82
C ILE A 139 10.31 -19.79 18.69
N GLU A 140 10.53 -20.71 17.76
CA GLU A 140 11.86 -21.29 17.50
C GLU A 140 12.90 -20.21 17.20
N THR A 141 12.55 -19.23 16.37
CA THR A 141 13.44 -18.11 16.05
C THR A 141 13.80 -17.29 17.30
N ARG A 142 12.84 -17.13 18.23
CA ARG A 142 13.08 -16.43 19.51
C ARG A 142 13.98 -17.25 20.44
N ILE A 143 13.75 -18.57 20.53
CA ILE A 143 14.58 -19.49 21.30
C ILE A 143 16.04 -19.39 20.83
N LYS A 144 16.29 -19.54 19.52
CA LYS A 144 17.65 -19.42 18.94
C LYS A 144 18.33 -18.10 19.26
N LYS A 145 17.58 -16.98 19.26
CA LYS A 145 18.10 -15.67 19.67
C LYS A 145 18.50 -15.63 21.14
N TRP A 146 17.69 -16.23 22.02
CA TRP A 146 17.99 -16.31 23.44
C TRP A 146 19.16 -17.22 23.76
N GLU A 147 19.26 -18.37 23.11
CA GLU A 147 20.43 -19.27 23.21
C GLU A 147 21.72 -18.55 22.79
N THR A 148 21.67 -17.78 21.70
CA THR A 148 22.80 -16.95 21.26
C THR A 148 23.19 -15.91 22.32
N LYS A 149 22.21 -15.25 22.95
CA LYS A 149 22.46 -14.29 24.04
C LYS A 149 23.08 -14.98 25.25
N GLN A 150 22.56 -16.14 25.64
CA GLN A 150 23.10 -16.93 26.74
C GLN A 150 24.56 -17.30 26.49
N LYS A 151 24.89 -17.79 25.29
CA LYS A 151 26.28 -18.11 24.90
C LYS A 151 27.22 -16.90 24.99
N ARG A 152 26.74 -15.72 24.59
CA ARG A 152 27.53 -14.48 24.72
C ARG A 152 27.75 -14.11 26.19
N ALA A 153 26.71 -14.20 27.02
CA ALA A 153 26.79 -13.92 28.46
C ALA A 153 27.75 -14.87 29.17
N THR A 154 27.67 -16.18 28.91
CA THR A 154 28.59 -17.17 29.51
C THR A 154 30.04 -16.93 29.09
N THR A 155 30.27 -16.55 27.84
CA THR A 155 31.60 -16.18 27.34
C THR A 155 32.15 -14.94 28.05
N ALA A 156 31.31 -13.91 28.26
CA ALA A 156 31.69 -12.71 28.99
C ALA A 156 32.04 -13.01 30.45
N LEU A 157 31.21 -13.81 31.15
CA LEU A 157 31.48 -14.25 32.52
C LEU A 157 32.80 -15.00 32.64
N LYS A 158 33.10 -15.90 31.69
CA LYS A 158 34.40 -16.62 31.65
C LYS A 158 35.58 -15.65 31.58
N LYS A 159 35.50 -14.57 30.78
CA LYS A 159 36.54 -13.54 30.68
C LYS A 159 36.70 -12.78 32.00
N LEU A 160 35.60 -12.37 32.62
CA LEU A 160 35.63 -11.66 33.90
C LEU A 160 36.22 -12.51 35.02
N TYR A 161 35.87 -13.80 35.11
CA TYR A 161 36.49 -14.70 36.10
C TYR A 161 37.99 -14.91 35.88
N LYS A 162 38.46 -14.86 34.62
CA LYS A 162 39.90 -14.91 34.31
C LYS A 162 40.60 -13.64 34.78
N GLN A 163 40.01 -12.48 34.53
CA GLN A 163 40.53 -11.19 35.00
C GLN A 163 40.55 -11.11 36.53
N ARG A 164 39.47 -11.54 37.19
CA ARG A 164 39.40 -11.58 38.66
C ARG A 164 40.56 -12.35 39.26
N ARG A 165 40.81 -13.57 38.78
CA ARG A 165 41.93 -14.42 39.22
C ARG A 165 43.30 -13.75 39.02
N TYR A 166 43.51 -13.10 37.88
CA TYR A 166 44.74 -12.36 37.60
C TYR A 166 44.99 -11.24 38.62
N TYR A 167 43.96 -10.44 38.93
CA TYR A 167 44.09 -9.36 39.89
C TYR A 167 44.20 -9.85 41.34
N GLU A 168 43.50 -10.92 41.70
CA GLU A 168 43.66 -11.61 43.00
C GLU A 168 45.13 -12.02 43.20
N GLN A 169 45.74 -12.68 42.22
CA GLN A 169 47.16 -13.07 42.28
C GLN A 169 48.10 -11.86 42.39
N LYS A 170 47.87 -10.80 41.59
CA LYS A 170 48.68 -9.58 41.63
C LYS A 170 48.60 -8.84 42.96
N LEU A 171 47.47 -8.91 43.67
CA LEU A 171 47.34 -8.34 45.01
C LEU A 171 48.15 -9.15 46.02
N THR A 172 48.12 -10.48 45.93
CA THR A 172 48.93 -11.37 46.79
C THR A 172 50.43 -11.14 46.57
N ASP A 173 50.89 -11.06 45.32
CA ASP A 173 52.30 -10.80 44.97
C ASP A 173 52.82 -9.44 45.48
N ARG A 174 51.93 -8.45 45.66
CA ARG A 174 52.30 -7.13 46.20
C ARG A 174 52.33 -7.08 47.73
N ALA A 175 51.63 -8.01 48.38
CA ALA A 175 51.53 -8.08 49.83
C ALA A 175 52.59 -9.01 50.46
N SER A 176 53.28 -9.80 49.63
CA SER A 176 54.44 -10.63 50.02
C SER A 176 55.74 -9.88 49.77
#